data_AF-A0A3N5RGB8-F1
#
_entry.id   AF-A0A3N5RGB8-F1
#
_cell.length_a   1.000
_cell.length_b   1.000
_cell.length_c   1.000
_cell.angle_alpha   90.00
_cell.angle_beta   90.00
_cell.angle_gamma   90.00
#
_symmetry.space_group_name_H-M   'P 1'
#
loop_
_entity.id
_entity.type
_entity.pdbx_description
1 polymer ?
#
loop_
_entity_poly.entity_id
_entity_poly.type
_entity_poly.pdbx_seq_one_letter_code
_entity_poly.pdbx_strand_id
1 'polypeptide(L)' 'MTETAIFYKKLEPVQVAFIKTRVDTRDQIPPLFERLRLVCGEYISGKAMAIFHSGAVKDGLIVEAAYPVTCTVE' A
#
# COMPACT_ATOMS: atom_id res chain seq x y z
N MET A 1 26.46 13.08 9.73
CA MET A 1 25.49 12.51 8.76
C MET A 1 25.51 11.02 8.96
N THR A 2 24.43 10.44 9.49
CA THR A 2 24.29 8.98 9.58
C THR A 2 24.05 8.44 8.18
N GLU A 3 24.96 7.61 7.69
CA GLU A 3 24.85 6.93 6.41
C GLU A 3 23.64 5.99 6.45
N THR A 4 22.70 6.15 5.51
CA THR A 4 21.55 5.25 5.39
C THR A 4 22.02 3.96 4.72
N ALA A 5 22.14 2.88 5.49
CA ALA A 5 22.51 1.58 4.96
C ALA A 5 21.38 1.01 4.07
N ILE A 6 21.77 0.52 2.88
CA ILE A 6 20.86 -0.15 1.95
C ILE A 6 20.87 -1.65 2.25
N PHE A 7 19.69 -2.23 2.50
CA PHE A 7 19.51 -3.66 2.74
C PHE A 7 18.73 -4.30 1.59
N TYR A 8 19.22 -5.45 1.12
CA TYR A 8 18.57 -6.23 0.06
C TYR A 8 17.78 -7.37 0.68
N LYS A 9 16.52 -7.53 0.25
CA LYS A 9 15.65 -8.62 0.69
C LYS A 9 14.78 -9.08 -0.48
N LYS A 10 14.74 -10.39 -0.72
CA LYS A 10 13.73 -11.00 -1.60
C LYS A 10 12.40 -11.04 -0.85
N LEU A 11 11.36 -10.52 -1.47
CA LEU A 11 10.00 -10.62 -0.93
C LEU A 11 9.38 -11.94 -1.40
N GLU A 12 8.79 -12.67 -0.47
CA GLU A 12 7.92 -13.79 -0.82
C GLU A 12 6.64 -13.25 -1.48
N PRO A 13 6.07 -13.96 -2.47
CA PRO A 13 4.79 -13.57 -3.04
C PRO A 13 3.71 -13.48 -1.95
N VAL A 14 2.96 -12.39 -1.95
CA VAL A 14 1.87 -12.14 -1.00
C VAL A 14 0.64 -11.69 -1.76
N GLN A 15 -0.51 -12.28 -1.45
CA GLN A 15 -1.79 -11.82 -1.97
C GLN A 15 -2.24 -10.58 -1.20
N VAL A 16 -2.61 -9.52 -1.93
CA VAL A 16 -3.01 -8.24 -1.34
C VAL A 16 -4.34 -7.77 -1.90
N ALA A 17 -5.19 -7.22 -1.03
CA ALA A 17 -6.30 -6.37 -1.43
C ALA A 17 -5.79 -4.92 -1.45
N PHE A 18 -6.06 -4.17 -2.52
CA PHE A 18 -5.50 -2.82 -2.69
C PHE A 18 -6.46 -1.85 -3.36
N ILE A 19 -6.29 -0.56 -3.03
CA ILE A 19 -6.87 0.56 -3.77
C ILE A 19 -5.74 1.29 -4.45
N LYS A 20 -5.76 1.32 -5.78
CA LYS A 20 -4.84 2.12 -6.60
C LYS A 20 -5.47 3.44 -6.95
N THR A 21 -4.82 4.54 -6.58
CA THR A 21 -5.31 5.88 -6.92
C THR A 21 -4.17 6.88 -7.03
N ARG A 22 -4.47 8.04 -7.61
CA ARG A 22 -3.63 9.23 -7.50
C ARG A 22 -4.00 9.96 -6.21
N VAL A 23 -2.98 10.36 -5.44
CA VAL A 23 -3.12 11.28 -4.32
C VAL A 23 -2.30 12.53 -4.59
N ASP A 24 -2.82 13.69 -4.22
CA ASP A 24 -2.08 14.95 -4.34
C ASP A 24 -1.17 15.16 -3.12
N THR A 25 -1.62 14.71 -1.95
CA THR A 25 -0.91 14.86 -0.67
C THR A 25 -0.98 13.58 0.18
N ARG A 26 0.01 13.36 1.05
CA ARG A 26 0.15 12.11 1.82
C ARG A 26 -0.96 11.86 2.84
N ASP A 27 -1.64 12.90 3.31
CA ASP A 27 -2.79 12.84 4.21
C ASP A 27 -4.04 12.22 3.58
N GLN A 28 -4.06 12.08 2.24
CA GLN A 28 -5.12 11.36 1.54
C GLN A 28 -4.96 9.83 1.60
N ILE A 29 -3.81 9.32 2.05
CA ILE A 29 -3.52 7.87 2.10
C ILE A 29 -4.24 7.17 3.28
N PRO A 30 -4.21 7.67 4.54
CA PRO A 30 -4.85 6.99 5.67
C PRO A 30 -6.33 6.63 5.47
N PRO A 31 -7.20 7.49 4.90
CA PRO A 31 -8.59 7.11 4.62
C PRO A 31 -8.76 5.91 3.69
N LEU A 32 -7.79 5.65 2.79
CA LEU A 32 -7.82 4.48 1.91
C LEU A 32 -7.68 3.17 2.70
N PHE A 33 -6.84 3.17 3.74
CA PHE A 33 -6.68 2.01 4.60
C PHE A 33 -7.89 1.75 5.48
N GLU A 34 -8.59 2.79 5.94
CA GLU A 34 -9.84 2.62 6.69
C GLU A 34 -10.92 1.99 5.81
N ARG A 35 -11.01 2.40 4.54
CA ARG A 35 -11.91 1.76 3.57
C ARG A 35 -11.55 0.30 3.32
N LEU A 36 -10.27 -0.02 3.12
CA LEU A 36 -9.83 -1.41 2.94
C LEU A 36 -10.08 -2.25 4.20
N ARG A 37 -9.89 -1.68 5.40
CA ARG A 37 -10.17 -2.39 6.65
C ARG A 37 -11.64 -2.74 6.78
N LEU A 38 -12.55 -1.86 6.36
CA LEU A 38 -13.98 -2.13 6.36
C LEU A 38 -14.37 -3.30 5.45
N VAL A 39 -13.77 -3.38 4.26
CA VAL A 39 -14.07 -4.42 3.25
C VAL A 39 -13.38 -5.75 3.59
N CYS A 40 -12.09 -5.71 3.92
CA CYS A 40 -11.30 -6.91 4.13
C CYS A 40 -11.46 -7.51 5.53
N GLY A 41 -11.79 -6.71 6.55
CA GLY A 41 -12.10 -7.18 7.89
C GLY A 41 -11.12 -8.24 8.42
N GLU A 42 -11.67 -9.41 8.73
CA GLU A 42 -10.95 -10.56 9.29
C GLU A 42 -10.00 -11.27 8.30
N TYR A 43 -10.11 -11.00 7.00
CA TYR A 43 -9.22 -11.57 5.98
C TYR A 43 -7.84 -10.91 5.97
N ILE A 44 -7.64 -9.78 6.65
CA ILE A 44 -6.35 -9.10 6.76
C ILE A 44 -5.36 -9.98 7.53
N SER A 45 -4.27 -10.36 6.87
CA SER A 45 -3.27 -11.28 7.41
C SER A 45 -1.94 -10.61 7.79
N GLY A 46 -1.83 -9.29 7.63
CA GLY A 46 -0.56 -8.59 7.84
C GLY A 46 -0.68 -7.09 7.96
N LYS A 47 0.48 -6.43 7.97
CA LYS A 47 0.58 -4.97 8.12
C LYS A 47 0.18 -4.25 6.83
N ALA A 48 -0.40 -3.06 6.99
CA ALA A 48 -0.68 -2.15 5.90
C ALA A 48 0.61 -1.82 5.11
N MET A 49 0.48 -1.71 3.79
CA MET A 49 1.55 -1.34 2.88
C MET A 49 1.09 -0.21 1.97
N ALA A 50 1.96 0.77 1.75
CA ALA A 50 1.76 1.79 0.71
C ALA A 50 2.84 1.60 -0.36
N ILE A 51 2.42 1.31 -1.59
CA ILE A 51 3.32 1.15 -2.72
C ILE A 51 3.26 2.42 -3.56
N PHE A 52 4.38 3.14 -3.64
CA PHE A 52 4.49 4.35 -4.45
C PHE A 52 5.07 3.99 -5.82
N HIS A 53 4.34 4.33 -6.88
CA HIS A 53 4.81 4.10 -8.24
C HIS A 53 5.50 5.37 -8.76
N SER A 54 6.80 5.27 -9.03
CA SER A 54 7.52 6.29 -9.79
C SER A 54 7.11 6.19 -11.26
N GLY A 55 6.19 7.05 -11.68
CA GLY A 55 5.73 7.20 -13.06
C GLY A 55 5.45 8.67 -13.36
N ALA A 56 5.35 9.04 -14.65
CA ALA A 56 5.12 10.41 -15.07
C ALA A 56 3.68 10.86 -14.76
N VAL A 57 3.46 11.32 -13.53
CA VAL A 57 2.31 12.16 -13.15
C VAL A 57 2.79 13.60 -13.08
N LYS A 58 2.02 14.51 -13.70
CA LYS A 58 2.34 15.94 -13.74
C LYS A 58 2.46 16.53 -12.32
N ASP A 59 1.57 16.10 -11.43
CA ASP A 59 1.51 16.46 -10.01
C ASP A 59 0.98 15.25 -9.21
N GLY A 60 1.35 15.17 -7.92
CA GLY A 60 0.90 14.11 -7.01
C GLY A 60 1.68 12.80 -7.10
N LEU A 61 1.13 11.74 -6.51
CA LEU A 61 1.72 10.40 -6.40
C LEU A 61 0.69 9.34 -6.79
N ILE A 62 1.11 8.34 -7.58
CA ILE A 62 0.32 7.12 -7.76
C ILE A 62 0.66 6.18 -6.61
N VAL A 63 -0.36 5.82 -5.83
CA VAL A 63 -0.21 4.98 -4.64
C VAL A 63 -1.17 3.79 -4.72
N GLU A 64 -0.68 2.63 -4.31
CA GLU A 64 -1.51 1.50 -3.92
C GLU A 64 -1.49 1.41 -2.39
N ALA A 65 -2.62 1.70 -1.76
CA ALA A 65 -2.85 1.34 -0.36
C ALA A 65 -3.27 -0.14 -0.34
N ALA A 66 -2.57 -0.98 0.42
CA ALA A 66 -2.76 -2.42 0.38
C ALA A 66 -2.70 -3.09 1.76
N TYR A 67 -3.47 -4.15 1.94
CA TYR A 67 -3.31 -5.11 3.04
C TYR A 67 -3.03 -6.50 2.48
N PRO A 68 -2.11 -7.27 3.08
CA PRO A 68 -2.05 -8.72 2.88
C PRO A 68 -3.38 -9.35 3.28
N VAL A 69 -3.89 -10.27 2.46
CA VAL A 69 -5.15 -10.98 2.71
C VAL A 69 -4.98 -12.49 2.57
N THR A 70 -5.77 -13.28 3.31
CA THR A 70 -5.72 -14.75 3.26
C THR A 70 -6.41 -15.35 2.03
N CYS A 71 -7.37 -14.63 1.45
CA CYS A 71 -8.14 -15.05 0.29
C CYS A 71 -8.57 -13.83 -0.55
N THR A 72 -9.23 -14.09 -1.69
CA THR A 72 -9.82 -13.02 -2.50
C THR A 72 -11.00 -12.44 -1.74
N VAL A 73 -11.05 -11.11 -1.67
CA VAL A 73 -12.14 -10.36 -1.04
C VAL A 73 -12.90 -9.63 -2.13
N GLU A 74 -14.22 -9.81 -2.19
CA GLU A 74 -15.14 -9.12 -3.12
C GLU A 74 -15.88 -7.97 -2.42
#